data_AF-A0A950B4W6-F1
#
_entry.id   AF-A0A950B4W6-F1
#
_cell.length_a   1.000
_cell.length_b   1.000
_cell.length_c   1.000
_cell.angle_alpha   90.00
_cell.angle_beta   90.00
_cell.angle_gamma   90.00
#
_symmetry.space_group_name_H-M   'P 1'
#
loop_
_entity.id
_entity.type
_entity.pdbx_description
1 polymer ?
#
loop_
_entity_poly.entity_id
_entity_poly.type
_entity_poly.pdbx_seq_one_letter_code
_entity_poly.pdbx_strand_id
1 'polypeptide(L)'
;MSTQGAQPQERPFVVEYDSKARWGHADEFIDLFRKDHWPVLKKQIESGRFLRVTATRPRYHTTEEGWWDYRITIVFRDVGAAHEHADEAALKRELFPDQETFRREEQRRFEILLAHWDLPIEDVDLDQ
;
A
#
# COMPACT_ATOMS: atom_id res chain seq x y z
N MET A 1 -10.44 -17.29 -41.37
CA MET A 1 -10.50 -17.60 -39.93
C MET A 1 -9.74 -16.51 -39.21
N SER A 2 -10.44 -15.53 -38.64
CA SER A 2 -9.81 -14.45 -37.89
C SER A 2 -9.45 -14.99 -36.51
N THR A 3 -8.17 -15.03 -36.17
CA THR A 3 -7.70 -15.28 -34.81
C THR A 3 -8.13 -14.12 -33.94
N GLN A 4 -9.19 -14.32 -33.15
CA GLN A 4 -9.47 -13.45 -32.01
C GLN A 4 -8.27 -13.57 -31.06
N GLY A 5 -7.45 -12.52 -31.01
CA GLY A 5 -6.46 -12.39 -29.95
C GLY A 5 -7.20 -12.44 -28.62
N ALA A 6 -6.79 -13.36 -27.74
CA ALA A 6 -7.29 -13.41 -26.38
C ALA A 6 -7.14 -12.00 -25.78
N GLN A 7 -8.25 -11.42 -25.30
CA GLN A 7 -8.18 -10.22 -24.48
C GLN A 7 -7.22 -10.52 -23.33
N PRO A 8 -6.26 -9.63 -23.01
CA PRO A 8 -5.42 -9.81 -21.83
C PRO A 8 -6.35 -10.07 -20.65
N GLN A 9 -6.25 -11.24 -20.03
CA GLN A 9 -7.02 -11.50 -18.84
C GLN A 9 -6.58 -10.48 -17.79
N GLU A 10 -7.50 -9.61 -17.37
CA GLU A 10 -7.28 -8.62 -16.32
C GLU A 10 -6.98 -9.37 -15.02
N ARG A 11 -5.68 -9.64 -14.83
CA ARG A 11 -5.17 -10.31 -13.65
C ARG A 11 -4.93 -9.24 -12.58
N PRO A 12 -5.38 -9.47 -11.33
CA PRO A 12 -5.02 -8.61 -10.22
C PRO A 12 -3.52 -8.39 -10.15
N PHE A 13 -3.11 -7.15 -9.87
CA PHE A 13 -1.71 -6.80 -9.67
C PHE A 13 -1.48 -6.60 -8.17
N VAL A 14 -0.49 -7.27 -7.61
CA VAL A 14 -0.27 -7.26 -6.15
C VAL A 14 1.05 -6.59 -5.83
N VAL A 15 1.01 -5.67 -4.88
CA VAL A 15 2.21 -4.99 -4.36
C VAL A 15 2.22 -5.10 -2.85
N GLU A 16 3.38 -5.49 -2.31
CA GLU A 16 3.68 -5.41 -0.90
C GLU A 16 4.50 -4.15 -0.61
N TYR A 17 4.09 -3.40 0.40
CA TYR A 17 4.74 -2.19 0.89
C TYR A 17 5.30 -2.45 2.28
N ASP A 18 6.58 -2.80 2.33
CA ASP A 18 7.25 -3.17 3.57
C ASP A 18 7.87 -1.94 4.21
N SER A 19 7.59 -1.73 5.49
CA SER A 19 8.06 -0.59 6.27
C SER A 19 8.89 -1.07 7.45
N LYS A 20 10.08 -0.51 7.59
CA LYS A 20 10.95 -0.69 8.77
C LYS A 20 11.04 0.65 9.49
N ALA A 21 10.47 0.74 10.67
CA ALA A 21 10.49 1.93 11.50
C ALA A 21 11.81 2.03 12.28
N ARG A 22 12.15 3.25 12.69
CA ARG A 22 13.17 3.46 13.74
C ARG A 22 12.70 2.76 15.02
N TRP A 23 13.65 2.24 15.80
CA TRP A 23 13.35 1.57 17.06
C TRP A 23 12.44 2.44 17.95
N GLY A 24 11.36 1.85 18.46
CA GLY A 24 10.36 2.55 19.28
C GLY A 24 9.30 3.33 18.52
N HIS A 25 9.35 3.41 17.19
CA HIS A 25 8.40 4.19 16.38
C HIS A 25 7.41 3.34 15.57
N ALA A 26 7.43 2.00 15.69
CA ALA A 26 6.53 1.12 14.96
C ALA A 26 5.04 1.44 15.24
N ASP A 27 4.67 1.66 16.51
CA ASP A 27 3.30 1.99 16.88
C ASP A 27 2.90 3.39 16.41
N GLU A 28 3.82 4.37 16.48
CA GLU A 28 3.58 5.72 15.91
C GLU A 28 3.33 5.65 14.40
N PHE A 29 4.11 4.84 13.68
CA PHE A 29 3.93 4.65 12.24
C PHE A 29 2.54 4.11 11.89
N ILE A 30 2.10 3.04 12.56
CA ILE A 30 0.80 2.43 12.22
C ILE A 30 -0.37 3.31 12.65
N ASP A 31 -0.23 4.10 13.71
CA ASP A 31 -1.27 5.03 14.14
C ASP A 31 -1.43 6.20 13.17
N LEU A 32 -0.31 6.78 12.71
CA LEU A 32 -0.33 7.78 11.62
C LEU A 32 -0.90 7.17 10.33
N PHE A 33 -0.48 5.95 9.98
CA PHE A 33 -1.03 5.25 8.81
C PHE A 33 -2.54 5.06 8.91
N ARG A 34 -3.07 4.61 10.06
CA ARG A 34 -4.50 4.43 10.27
C ARG A 34 -5.27 5.75 10.23
N LYS A 35 -4.69 6.81 10.78
CA LYS A 35 -5.31 8.13 10.86
C LYS A 35 -5.41 8.78 9.48
N ASP A 36 -4.30 8.82 8.75
CA ASP A 36 -4.15 9.71 7.59
C ASP A 36 -4.13 8.94 6.26
N HIS A 37 -3.45 7.79 6.21
CA HIS A 37 -3.27 7.06 4.95
C HIS A 37 -4.42 6.07 4.66
N TRP A 38 -4.90 5.37 5.68
CA TRP A 38 -5.96 4.37 5.54
C TRP A 38 -7.28 4.91 4.98
N PRO A 39 -7.77 6.11 5.36
CA PRO A 39 -8.96 6.69 4.73
C PRO A 39 -8.82 6.88 3.22
N VAL A 40 -7.63 7.23 2.74
CA VAL A 40 -7.33 7.37 1.30
C VAL A 40 -7.44 6.00 0.62
N LEU A 41 -6.80 4.96 1.18
CA LEU A 41 -6.84 3.62 0.61
C LEU A 41 -8.26 3.02 0.60
N LYS A 42 -9.07 3.28 1.64
CA LYS A 42 -10.49 2.88 1.65
C LYS A 42 -11.27 3.48 0.48
N LYS A 43 -11.03 4.74 0.16
CA LYS A 43 -11.69 5.41 -0.98
C LYS A 43 -11.27 4.79 -2.32
N GLN A 44 -10.05 4.30 -2.42
CA GLN A 44 -9.58 3.56 -3.60
C GLN A 44 -10.18 2.13 -3.67
N ILE A 45 -10.54 1.52 -2.54
CA ILE A 45 -11.34 0.29 -2.52
C ILE A 45 -12.77 0.59 -2.98
N GLU A 46 -13.40 1.66 -2.45
CA GLU A 46 -14.76 2.08 -2.82
C GLU A 46 -14.87 2.42 -4.31
N SER A 47 -13.82 2.96 -4.93
CA SER A 47 -13.79 3.25 -6.37
C SER A 47 -13.56 2.01 -7.25
N GLY A 48 -13.25 0.85 -6.66
CA GLY A 48 -12.91 -0.37 -7.39
C GLY A 48 -11.51 -0.37 -8.01
N ARG A 49 -10.66 0.61 -7.69
CA ARG A 49 -9.24 0.62 -8.08
C ARG A 49 -8.48 -0.48 -7.33
N PHE A 50 -8.74 -0.60 -6.03
CA PHE A 50 -8.19 -1.66 -5.19
C PHE A 50 -9.26 -2.71 -4.92
N LEU A 51 -8.91 -3.98 -5.09
CA LEU A 51 -9.75 -5.11 -4.69
C LEU A 51 -9.64 -5.39 -3.20
N ARG A 52 -8.44 -5.20 -2.62
CA ARG A 52 -8.17 -5.48 -1.21
C ARG A 52 -6.94 -4.74 -0.72
N VAL A 53 -6.98 -4.33 0.55
CA VAL A 53 -5.82 -3.83 1.29
C VAL A 53 -5.74 -4.57 2.62
N THR A 54 -4.57 -5.12 2.96
CA THR A 54 -4.32 -5.77 4.26
C THR A 54 -3.05 -5.23 4.89
N ALA A 55 -3.01 -5.22 6.22
CA ALA A 55 -1.82 -4.93 6.99
C ALA A 55 -1.42 -6.15 7.82
N THR A 56 -0.15 -6.53 7.77
CA THR A 56 0.42 -7.59 8.60
C THR A 56 1.66 -7.09 9.32
N ARG A 57 2.06 -7.77 10.39
CA ARG A 57 3.28 -7.52 11.17
C ARG A 57 3.86 -8.85 11.65
N PRO A 58 5.18 -8.95 11.86
CA PRO A 58 5.74 -10.13 12.51
C PRO A 58 5.16 -10.28 13.93
N ARG A 59 4.85 -11.51 14.33
CA ARG A 59 4.35 -11.80 15.69
C ARG A 59 5.45 -11.68 16.75
N TYR A 60 6.70 -11.91 16.35
CA TYR A 60 7.89 -11.89 17.20
C TYR A 60 8.94 -11.00 16.57
N HIS A 61 9.83 -10.44 17.39
CA HIS A 61 11.01 -9.74 16.91
C HIS A 61 11.90 -10.71 16.12
N THR A 62 12.39 -10.25 14.97
CA THR A 62 13.36 -10.98 14.14
C THR A 62 14.76 -10.34 14.31
N THR A 63 15.78 -10.90 13.68
CA THR A 63 17.11 -10.30 13.63
C THR A 63 17.08 -8.91 12.99
N GLU A 64 17.93 -7.99 13.46
CA GLU A 64 17.97 -6.58 12.99
C GLU A 64 18.18 -6.41 11.47
N GLU A 65 18.77 -7.40 10.80
CA GLU A 65 19.03 -7.39 9.37
C GLU A 65 17.79 -7.76 8.53
N GLY A 66 16.92 -8.61 9.04
CA GLY A 66 15.77 -9.18 8.29
C GLY A 66 14.40 -8.67 8.71
N TRP A 67 14.32 -7.83 9.74
CA TRP A 67 13.04 -7.31 10.23
C TRP A 67 12.47 -6.17 9.39
N TRP A 68 11.16 -6.24 9.23
CA TRP A 68 10.24 -5.18 8.85
C TRP A 68 9.16 -5.13 9.93
N ASP A 69 8.56 -3.97 10.19
CA ASP A 69 7.56 -3.81 11.25
C ASP A 69 6.15 -4.03 10.71
N TYR A 70 5.86 -3.46 9.54
CA TYR A 70 4.55 -3.56 8.90
C TYR A 70 4.69 -3.81 7.41
N ARG A 71 3.85 -4.70 6.91
CA ARG A 71 3.65 -4.97 5.49
C ARG A 71 2.22 -4.61 5.13
N ILE A 72 2.06 -3.67 4.21
CA ILE A 72 0.77 -3.38 3.59
C ILE A 72 0.72 -4.08 2.24
N THR A 73 -0.27 -4.93 2.02
CA THR A 73 -0.49 -5.57 0.71
C THR A 73 -1.67 -4.91 0.04
N ILE A 74 -1.45 -4.36 -1.15
CA ILE A 74 -2.52 -3.82 -2.01
C ILE A 74 -2.70 -4.76 -3.19
N VAL A 75 -3.92 -5.25 -3.34
CA VAL A 75 -4.37 -5.99 -4.53
C VAL A 75 -5.10 -4.99 -5.42
N PHE A 76 -4.45 -4.54 -6.48
CA PHE A 76 -5.04 -3.70 -7.52
C PHE A 76 -5.91 -4.56 -8.45
N ARG A 77 -6.95 -3.95 -9.03
CA ARG A 77 -7.83 -4.64 -9.99
C ARG A 77 -7.06 -5.23 -11.16
N ASP A 78 -6.10 -4.46 -11.68
CA ASP A 78 -5.26 -4.80 -12.81
C ASP A 78 -3.97 -3.94 -12.79
N VAL A 79 -3.04 -4.22 -13.69
CA VAL A 79 -1.77 -3.47 -13.80
C VAL A 79 -1.98 -2.00 -14.23
N GLY A 80 -3.04 -1.71 -14.99
CA GLY A 80 -3.40 -0.34 -15.37
C GLY A 80 -3.76 0.48 -14.14
N ALA A 81 -4.61 -0.06 -13.26
CA ALA A 81 -4.98 0.54 -11.98
C ALA A 81 -3.77 0.80 -11.06
N ALA A 82 -2.73 -0.03 -11.14
CA ALA A 82 -1.48 0.17 -10.41
C ALA A 82 -0.67 1.36 -10.91
N HIS A 83 -0.67 1.60 -12.24
CA HIS A 83 0.02 2.74 -12.86
C HIS A 83 -0.83 4.01 -12.99
N GLU A 84 -2.14 3.92 -12.79
CA GLU A 84 -3.03 5.09 -12.80
C GLU A 84 -2.60 6.12 -11.76
N HIS A 85 -2.38 7.35 -12.21
CA HIS A 85 -2.31 8.49 -11.31
C HIS A 85 -3.73 8.93 -10.96
N ALA A 86 -4.38 8.21 -10.04
CA ALA A 86 -5.63 8.72 -9.46
C ALA A 86 -5.36 10.13 -8.90
N ASP A 87 -6.34 11.02 -8.98
CA ASP A 87 -6.25 12.36 -8.36
C ASP A 87 -6.37 12.24 -6.83
N GLU A 88 -5.38 11.58 -6.22
CA GLU A 88 -5.23 11.45 -4.79
C GLU A 88 -5.11 12.82 -4.12
N ALA A 89 -4.62 13.84 -4.84
CA ALA A 89 -4.50 15.19 -4.31
C ALA A 89 -5.89 15.83 -4.09
N ALA A 90 -6.83 15.67 -5.01
CA ALA A 90 -8.22 16.06 -4.80
C ALA A 90 -8.86 15.26 -3.67
N LEU A 91 -8.68 13.94 -3.67
CA LEU A 91 -9.22 13.07 -2.63
C LEU A 91 -8.70 13.42 -1.22
N LYS A 92 -7.39 13.67 -1.07
CA LYS A 92 -6.78 14.10 0.20
C LYS A 92 -7.31 15.46 0.66
N ARG A 93 -7.59 16.39 -0.25
CA ARG A 93 -8.22 17.68 0.09
C ARG A 93 -9.66 17.53 0.58
N GLU A 94 -10.40 16.60 0.02
CA GLU A 94 -11.77 16.30 0.47
C GLU A 94 -11.78 15.61 1.84
N LEU A 95 -10.91 14.63 2.05
CA LEU A 95 -10.85 13.84 3.28
C LEU A 95 -10.30 14.62 4.47
N PHE A 96 -9.37 15.56 4.24
CA PHE A 96 -8.65 16.25 5.31
C PHE A 96 -8.76 17.77 5.16
N PRO A 97 -9.79 18.41 5.76
CA PRO A 97 -9.93 19.87 5.69
C PRO A 97 -8.72 20.63 6.30
N ASP A 98 -8.13 20.11 7.38
CA ASP A 98 -6.87 20.61 7.95
C ASP A 98 -5.67 20.02 7.18
N GLN A 99 -5.34 20.68 6.07
CA GLN A 99 -4.24 20.28 5.20
C GLN A 99 -2.85 20.47 5.84
N GLU A 100 -2.71 21.38 6.80
CA GLU A 100 -1.43 21.62 7.46
C GLU A 100 -1.08 20.45 8.38
N THR A 101 -2.04 20.06 9.23
CA THR A 101 -1.88 18.90 10.11
C THR A 101 -1.66 17.62 9.32
N PHE A 102 -2.49 17.36 8.31
CA PHE A 102 -2.36 16.17 7.46
C PHE A 102 -0.96 16.06 6.81
N ARG A 103 -0.43 17.15 6.24
CA ARG A 103 0.90 17.12 5.60
C ARG A 103 2.01 16.88 6.61
N ARG A 104 1.95 17.53 7.78
CA ARG A 104 2.93 17.35 8.85
C ARG A 104 2.95 15.89 9.33
N GLU A 105 1.79 15.29 9.48
CA GLU A 105 1.62 13.91 9.97
C GLU A 105 2.02 12.86 8.92
N GLU A 106 1.65 13.04 7.65
CA GLU A 106 2.13 12.19 6.56
C GLU A 106 3.65 12.29 6.39
N GLN A 107 4.22 13.49 6.50
CA GLN A 107 5.67 13.66 6.52
C GLN A 107 6.30 12.90 7.70
N ARG A 108 5.75 13.07 8.91
CA ARG A 108 6.21 12.39 10.10
C ARG A 108 6.20 10.87 9.95
N ARG A 109 5.14 10.32 9.34
CA ARG A 109 5.00 8.88 9.07
C ARG A 109 6.16 8.33 8.25
N PHE A 110 6.70 9.10 7.31
CA PHE A 110 7.89 8.71 6.54
C PHE A 110 9.21 9.02 7.25
N GLU A 111 9.30 10.14 7.97
CA GLU A 111 10.52 10.51 8.71
C GLU A 111 10.96 9.44 9.71
N ILE A 112 10.01 8.75 10.33
CA ILE A 112 10.27 7.71 11.32
C ILE A 112 10.62 6.35 10.71
N LEU A 113 10.67 6.23 9.38
CA LEU A 113 11.14 5.02 8.72
C LEU A 113 12.67 5.00 8.59
N LEU A 114 13.24 3.80 8.71
CA LEU A 114 14.61 3.47 8.31
C LEU A 114 14.64 3.00 6.86
N ALA A 115 13.59 2.29 6.41
CA ALA A 115 13.47 1.81 5.05
C ALA A 115 12.01 1.60 4.66
N HIS A 116 11.75 1.68 3.36
CA HIS A 116 10.48 1.39 2.72
C HIS A 116 10.75 0.68 1.39
N TRP A 117 10.03 -0.42 1.13
CA TRP A 117 10.16 -1.18 -0.11
C TRP A 117 8.80 -1.39 -0.75
N ASP A 118 8.72 -1.07 -2.04
CA ASP A 118 7.55 -1.30 -2.89
C ASP A 118 7.87 -2.52 -3.76
N LEU A 119 7.24 -3.64 -3.45
CA LEU A 119 7.56 -4.95 -4.02
C LEU A 119 6.36 -5.47 -4.79
N PRO A 120 6.30 -5.29 -6.12
CA PRO A 120 5.41 -6.07 -6.96
C PRO A 120 5.72 -7.56 -6.78
N ILE A 121 4.70 -8.37 -6.53
CA ILE A 121 4.84 -9.82 -6.36
C ILE A 121 4.02 -10.56 -7.43
N GLU A 122 4.43 -11.79 -7.71
CA GLU A 122 3.69 -12.72 -8.56
C GLU A 122 3.50 -14.05 -7.82
N ASP A 123 2.38 -14.71 -8.09
CA ASP A 123 2.15 -16.06 -7.60
C ASP A 123 2.98 -17.04 -8.46
N VAL A 124 3.68 -17.95 -7.79
CA VAL A 124 4.38 -19.06 -8.44
C VAL A 124 3.45 -20.27 -8.43
N ASP A 125 3.15 -20.80 -9.61
CA ASP A 125 2.38 -22.05 -9.75
C ASP A 125 3.23 -23.23 -9.27
N LEU A 126 2.70 -23.97 -8.29
CA LEU A 126 3.39 -25.09 -7.65
C LEU A 126 3.11 -26.43 -8.33
N ASP A 127 2.10 -26.50 -9.20
CA ASP A 127 1.67 -27.72 -9.87
C ASP A 127 2.24 -27.84 -11.31
N GLN A 128 3.30 -27.09 -11.62
CA GLN A 128 4.01 -27.16 -12.90
C GLN A 128 4.76 -28.48 -13.14
#